data_AF-A0A368KMV1-F1
#
_entry.id   AF-A0A368KMV1-F1
#
_cell.length_a   1.000
_cell.length_b   1.000
_cell.length_c   1.000
_cell.angle_alpha   90.00
_cell.angle_beta   90.00
_cell.angle_gamma   90.00
#
_symmetry.space_group_name_H-M   'P 1'
#
loop_
_entity.id
_entity.type
_entity.pdbx_description
1 polymer ?
#
loop_
_entity_poly.entity_id
_entity_poly.type
_entity_poly.pdbx_seq_one_letter_code
_entity_poly.pdbx_strand_id
1 'polypeptide(L)'
;MTMTREHWVGFLMGALDENERDLVEQHIANDPRAADELDQLRCHLDLLADGLDEAAPPVGLASRTCAVLDNPHLFAEVLDTASPKDSNAPQPKQRDAFESIGGGRTAFTFMDMLVAVGACVAAVAIFFPALASSRLLATRMQCENNLHQVSLALQQFATNSPDHRYPGISVEGPLSLAGSYAPKLMDAGLIQHADTLQCAVNKNDLNTQPIPTIAQLENAPPEEVEKLQQSLSSVYNYNMGGMVNGNLLAPAMRGLSNLPVSSDVVLWEDGKIVPQGHADGRANILFDDGHVEYLAVEDIPTSLRQYFLNDKGEVAAGVNEDDAVVANGMAHPIHLSHQ
;
A
#
# COMPACT_ATOMS: atom_id res chain seq x y z
N MET A 1 9.52 12.21 -30.72
CA MET A 1 8.76 12.64 -29.53
C MET A 1 7.34 12.14 -29.74
N THR A 2 6.81 11.33 -28.83
CA THR A 2 5.44 10.80 -28.95
C THR A 2 4.44 11.91 -28.64
N MET A 3 3.57 12.26 -29.61
CA MET A 3 2.47 13.20 -29.37
C MET A 3 1.58 12.64 -28.25
N THR A 4 1.42 13.40 -27.18
CA THR A 4 0.52 13.05 -26.07
C THR A 4 -0.79 13.80 -26.22
N ARG A 5 -1.84 13.29 -25.57
CA ARG A 5 -3.18 13.91 -25.54
C ARG A 5 -3.18 15.36 -25.05
N GLU A 6 -2.19 15.73 -24.24
CA GLU A 6 -1.99 17.08 -23.70
C GLU A 6 -1.62 18.09 -24.79
N HIS A 7 -0.86 17.68 -25.82
CA HIS A 7 -0.49 18.55 -26.94
C HIS A 7 -1.73 18.91 -27.78
N TRP A 8 -2.64 17.95 -28.01
CA TRP A 8 -3.89 18.19 -28.74
C TRP A 8 -4.80 19.20 -28.03
N VAL A 9 -4.96 19.03 -26.72
CA VAL A 9 -5.78 19.92 -25.90
C VAL A 9 -5.14 21.31 -25.78
N GLY A 10 -3.82 21.38 -25.58
CA GLY A 10 -3.08 22.63 -25.57
C GLY A 10 -3.19 23.40 -26.89
N PHE A 11 -3.14 22.70 -28.01
CA PHE A 11 -3.30 23.29 -29.34
C PHE A 11 -4.68 23.92 -29.53
N LEU A 12 -5.76 23.20 -29.15
CA LEU A 12 -7.14 23.69 -29.25
C LEU A 12 -7.42 24.91 -28.35
N MET A 13 -6.75 25.01 -27.20
CA MET A 13 -6.90 26.15 -26.28
C MET A 13 -5.94 27.31 -26.59
N GLY A 14 -5.07 27.18 -27.60
CA GLY A 14 -4.04 28.18 -27.92
C GLY A 14 -2.98 28.34 -26.82
N ALA A 15 -2.72 27.29 -26.04
CA ALA A 15 -1.86 27.32 -24.85
C ALA A 15 -0.43 26.77 -25.08
N LEU A 16 -0.10 26.38 -26.32
CA LEU A 16 1.22 25.86 -26.70
C LEU A 16 2.18 26.96 -27.15
N ASP A 17 3.49 26.72 -26.99
CA ASP A 17 4.52 27.60 -27.53
C ASP A 17 4.65 27.50 -29.08
N GLU A 18 5.47 28.35 -29.71
CA GLU A 18 5.64 28.33 -31.18
C GLU A 18 6.18 27.00 -31.71
N ASN A 19 7.15 26.39 -31.02
CA ASN A 19 7.77 25.15 -31.50
C ASN A 19 6.82 23.95 -31.35
N GLU A 20 6.06 23.90 -30.26
CA GLU A 20 5.07 22.86 -30.00
C GLU A 20 3.87 22.96 -30.96
N ARG A 21 3.44 24.17 -31.30
CA ARG A 21 2.40 24.40 -32.31
C ARG A 21 2.81 23.92 -33.68
N ASP A 22 4.01 24.28 -34.14
CA ASP A 22 4.53 23.87 -35.44
C ASP A 22 4.60 22.33 -35.56
N LEU A 23 4.95 21.64 -34.48
CA LEU A 23 4.96 20.18 -34.41
C LEU A 23 3.56 19.57 -34.53
N VAL A 24 2.55 20.16 -33.88
CA VAL A 24 1.16 19.71 -33.98
C VAL A 24 0.62 19.95 -35.40
N GLU A 25 0.89 21.13 -35.99
CA GLU A 25 0.46 21.47 -37.35
C GLU A 25 1.09 20.54 -38.40
N GLN A 26 2.38 20.27 -38.27
CA GLN A 26 3.07 19.32 -39.14
C GLN A 26 2.50 17.91 -39.00
N HIS A 27 2.10 17.51 -37.79
CA HIS A 27 1.50 16.20 -37.56
C HIS A 27 0.08 16.09 -38.18
N ILE A 28 -0.75 17.13 -38.02
CA ILE A 28 -2.07 17.23 -38.67
C ILE A 28 -1.94 17.19 -40.20
N ALA A 29 -0.95 17.88 -40.77
CA ALA A 29 -0.74 17.91 -42.21
C ALA A 29 -0.31 16.55 -42.79
N ASN A 30 0.32 15.69 -41.98
CA ASN A 30 0.86 14.40 -42.41
C ASN A 30 -0.08 13.22 -42.13
N ASP A 31 -1.01 13.32 -41.20
CA ASP A 31 -1.95 12.25 -40.85
C ASP A 31 -3.42 12.73 -40.90
N PRO A 32 -4.22 12.27 -41.87
CA PRO A 32 -5.64 12.58 -41.95
C PRO A 32 -6.44 12.15 -40.70
N ARG A 33 -6.00 11.12 -39.97
CA ARG A 33 -6.69 10.64 -38.76
C ARG A 33 -6.50 11.58 -37.58
N ALA A 34 -5.37 12.28 -37.52
CA ALA A 34 -5.11 13.30 -36.52
C ALA A 34 -6.07 14.49 -36.68
N ALA A 35 -6.46 14.84 -37.91
CA ALA A 35 -7.47 15.86 -38.17
C ALA A 35 -8.85 15.43 -37.63
N ASP A 36 -9.26 14.18 -37.87
CA ASP A 36 -10.52 13.64 -37.36
C ASP A 36 -10.56 13.61 -35.81
N GLU A 37 -9.44 13.25 -35.16
CA GLU A 37 -9.32 13.24 -33.70
C GLU A 37 -9.39 14.66 -33.11
N LEU A 38 -8.76 15.64 -33.77
CA LEU A 38 -8.82 17.05 -33.40
C LEU A 38 -10.25 17.61 -33.52
N ASP A 39 -10.97 17.25 -34.59
CA ASP A 39 -12.36 17.66 -34.78
C ASP A 39 -13.29 17.05 -33.72
N GLN A 40 -13.08 15.78 -33.33
CA GLN A 40 -13.82 15.18 -32.21
C GLN A 40 -13.58 15.92 -30.90
N LEU A 41 -12.33 16.24 -30.59
CA LEU A 41 -11.97 17.01 -29.38
C LEU A 41 -12.58 18.42 -29.41
N ARG A 42 -12.62 19.07 -30.58
CA ARG A 42 -13.25 20.39 -30.73
C ARG A 42 -14.75 20.34 -30.44
N CYS A 43 -15.48 19.35 -30.96
CA CYS A 43 -16.90 19.17 -30.63
C CYS A 43 -17.15 19.00 -29.13
N HIS A 44 -16.25 18.32 -28.40
CA HIS A 44 -16.36 18.20 -26.95
C HIS A 44 -16.10 19.51 -26.20
N LEU A 45 -15.21 20.36 -26.70
CA LEU A 45 -14.95 21.68 -26.13
C LEU A 45 -16.09 22.67 -26.42
N ASP A 46 -16.68 22.63 -27.60
CA ASP A 46 -17.82 23.49 -27.96
C ASP A 46 -19.03 23.25 -27.02
N LEU A 47 -19.27 22.00 -26.61
CA LEU A 47 -20.28 21.66 -25.61
C LEU A 47 -20.03 22.32 -24.24
N LEU A 48 -18.78 22.68 -23.92
CA LEU A 48 -18.43 23.38 -22.69
C LEU A 48 -18.50 24.91 -22.86
N ALA A 49 -18.35 25.41 -24.09
CA ALA A 49 -18.43 26.84 -24.39
C ALA A 49 -19.85 27.40 -24.27
N ASP A 50 -20.88 26.59 -24.55
CA ASP A 50 -22.30 26.94 -24.42
C ASP A 50 -22.75 27.32 -22.98
N GLY A 51 -21.90 27.07 -21.98
CA GLY A 51 -22.15 27.40 -20.57
C GLY A 51 -21.51 28.69 -20.05
N LEU A 52 -20.74 29.41 -20.88
CA LEU A 52 -20.15 30.69 -20.50
C LEU A 52 -21.17 31.80 -20.77
N ASP A 53 -21.63 32.49 -19.71
CA ASP A 53 -22.48 33.68 -19.83
C ASP A 53 -21.82 34.70 -20.77
N GLU A 54 -22.30 34.77 -22.02
CA GLU A 54 -21.91 35.80 -22.99
C GLU A 54 -22.35 37.16 -22.44
N ALA A 55 -21.44 37.84 -21.76
CA ALA A 55 -21.64 39.25 -21.44
C ALA A 55 -21.80 40.01 -22.76
N ALA A 56 -23.00 40.58 -22.99
CA ALA A 56 -23.28 41.32 -24.20
C ALA A 56 -22.19 42.40 -24.41
N PRO A 57 -21.54 42.45 -25.59
CA PRO A 57 -20.45 43.38 -25.81
C PRO A 57 -20.96 44.82 -25.68
N PRO A 58 -20.11 45.76 -25.20
CA PRO A 58 -20.50 47.15 -25.08
C PRO A 58 -21.02 47.72 -26.40
N VAL A 59 -22.08 48.53 -26.33
CA VAL A 59 -22.69 49.16 -27.51
C VAL A 59 -21.63 49.92 -28.33
N GLY A 60 -21.60 49.69 -29.64
CA GLY A 60 -20.67 50.36 -30.55
C GLY A 60 -19.27 49.76 -30.66
N LEU A 61 -18.94 48.66 -29.97
CA LEU A 61 -17.64 47.98 -30.08
C LEU A 61 -17.33 47.59 -31.54
N ALA A 62 -18.24 46.87 -32.21
CA ALA A 62 -18.04 46.43 -33.59
C ALA A 62 -17.80 47.60 -34.55
N SER A 63 -18.57 48.69 -34.42
CA SER A 63 -18.40 49.89 -35.25
C SER A 63 -17.04 50.56 -35.02
N ARG A 64 -16.55 50.59 -33.78
CA ARG A 64 -15.22 51.15 -33.44
C ARG A 64 -14.09 50.28 -33.97
N THR A 65 -14.23 48.96 -33.87
CA THR A 65 -13.24 48.02 -34.39
C THR A 65 -13.14 48.11 -35.91
N CYS A 66 -14.26 48.18 -36.63
CA CYS A 66 -14.26 48.37 -38.08
C CYS A 66 -13.61 49.71 -38.48
N ALA A 67 -13.93 50.79 -37.77
CA ALA A 67 -13.31 52.10 -38.03
C ALA A 67 -11.78 52.11 -37.83
N VAL A 68 -11.28 51.31 -36.88
CA VAL A 68 -9.85 51.09 -36.65
C VAL A 68 -9.21 50.31 -37.80
N LEU A 69 -9.86 49.26 -38.28
CA LEU A 69 -9.36 48.45 -39.39
C LEU A 69 -9.30 49.26 -40.71
N ASP A 70 -10.27 50.15 -40.92
CA ASP A 70 -10.33 51.03 -42.10
C ASP A 70 -9.31 52.18 -42.03
N ASN A 71 -8.83 52.56 -40.84
CA ASN A 71 -7.81 53.60 -40.66
C ASN A 71 -6.84 53.27 -39.52
N PRO A 72 -5.74 52.53 -39.80
CA PRO A 72 -4.80 52.04 -38.80
C PRO A 72 -4.11 53.12 -37.95
N HIS A 73 -4.01 54.35 -38.47
CA HIS A 73 -3.38 55.47 -37.78
C HIS A 73 -4.29 56.14 -36.73
N LEU A 74 -5.60 55.88 -36.73
CA LEU A 74 -6.55 56.43 -35.75
C LEU A 74 -6.51 55.70 -34.40
N PHE A 75 -5.85 54.53 -34.33
CA PHE A 75 -5.86 53.66 -33.16
C PHE A 75 -5.37 54.37 -31.89
N ALA A 76 -4.36 55.23 -32.01
CA ALA A 76 -3.79 55.98 -30.89
C ALA A 76 -4.74 57.09 -30.38
N GLU A 77 -5.45 57.77 -31.27
CA GLU A 77 -6.32 58.91 -30.92
C GLU A 77 -7.66 58.45 -30.29
N VAL A 78 -8.16 57.29 -30.72
CA VAL A 78 -9.37 56.66 -30.15
C VAL A 78 -9.13 56.08 -28.77
N LEU A 79 -7.91 55.64 -28.44
CA LEU A 79 -7.58 55.12 -27.10
C LEU A 79 -7.51 56.24 -26.05
N ASP A 80 -6.98 57.42 -26.41
CA ASP A 80 -6.88 58.57 -25.47
C ASP A 80 -8.23 59.27 -25.21
N THR A 81 -9.17 59.19 -26.16
CA THR A 81 -10.51 59.78 -26.02
C THR A 81 -11.57 58.81 -25.47
N ALA A 82 -11.26 57.52 -25.36
CA ALA A 82 -12.20 56.48 -24.93
C ALA A 82 -12.30 56.27 -23.40
N SER A 83 -11.76 57.17 -22.58
CA SER A 83 -12.08 57.20 -21.15
C SER A 83 -13.15 58.26 -20.88
N PRO A 84 -14.45 57.92 -20.93
CA PRO A 84 -15.48 58.85 -20.49
C PRO A 84 -15.28 59.09 -18.99
N LYS A 85 -14.98 60.35 -18.63
CA LYS A 85 -15.36 60.86 -17.32
C LYS A 85 -16.88 60.91 -17.29
N ASP A 86 -17.49 59.88 -16.70
CA ASP A 86 -18.61 59.99 -15.74
C ASP A 86 -19.59 58.82 -15.77
N SER A 87 -20.00 58.45 -14.55
CA SER A 87 -21.33 57.95 -14.13
C SER A 87 -21.82 56.55 -14.52
N ASN A 88 -21.34 55.93 -15.61
CA ASN A 88 -21.86 54.63 -16.09
C ASN A 88 -20.81 53.51 -16.23
N ALA A 89 -19.66 53.63 -15.57
CA ALA A 89 -18.76 52.48 -15.44
C ALA A 89 -19.51 51.32 -14.78
N PRO A 90 -19.45 50.08 -15.29
CA PRO A 90 -19.98 48.93 -14.57
C PRO A 90 -19.28 48.91 -13.23
N GLN A 91 -20.01 49.26 -12.16
CA GLN A 91 -19.49 49.07 -10.83
C GLN A 91 -19.14 47.59 -10.71
N PRO A 92 -18.00 47.24 -10.09
CA PRO A 92 -17.74 45.84 -9.79
C PRO A 92 -18.97 45.32 -9.07
N LYS A 93 -19.71 44.41 -9.73
CA LYS A 93 -20.83 43.72 -9.10
C LYS A 93 -20.21 43.11 -7.86
N GLN A 94 -20.59 43.66 -6.70
CA GLN A 94 -20.08 43.26 -5.41
C GLN A 94 -20.09 41.72 -5.42
N ARG A 95 -18.99 41.10 -4.98
CA ARG A 95 -18.76 39.64 -5.05
C ARG A 95 -19.68 38.89 -4.07
N ASP A 96 -20.94 39.31 -4.01
CA ASP A 96 -21.97 38.84 -3.10
C ASP A 96 -22.50 37.47 -3.53
N ALA A 97 -22.14 36.97 -4.71
CA ALA A 97 -22.50 35.62 -5.14
C ALA A 97 -21.85 34.54 -4.24
N PHE A 98 -20.76 34.86 -3.54
CA PHE A 98 -20.21 33.98 -2.49
C PHE A 98 -20.54 34.45 -1.06
N GLU A 99 -20.93 35.73 -0.85
CA GLU A 99 -21.44 36.17 0.46
C GLU A 99 -22.92 35.79 0.69
N SER A 100 -23.72 35.53 -0.35
CA SER A 100 -25.13 35.12 -0.18
C SER A 100 -25.30 33.68 0.31
N ILE A 101 -24.23 32.88 0.33
CA ILE A 101 -24.22 31.57 1.01
C ILE A 101 -24.00 31.75 2.53
N GLY A 102 -23.50 32.92 2.98
CA GLY A 102 -23.20 33.20 4.39
C GLY A 102 -23.92 34.42 5.02
N GLY A 103 -24.69 35.19 4.25
CA GLY A 103 -25.16 36.52 4.65
C GLY A 103 -26.62 36.64 5.14
N GLY A 104 -27.39 35.56 5.12
CA GLY A 104 -28.69 35.53 5.78
C GLY A 104 -28.51 35.23 7.26
N ARG A 105 -28.70 36.22 8.15
CA ARG A 105 -28.85 35.96 9.60
C ARG A 105 -30.19 35.25 9.87
N THR A 106 -30.40 34.07 9.31
CA THR A 106 -31.40 33.13 9.81
C THR A 106 -30.87 32.69 11.17
N ALA A 107 -31.49 33.21 12.23
CA ALA A 107 -31.24 32.71 13.57
C ALA A 107 -31.46 31.20 13.54
N PHE A 108 -30.38 30.44 13.69
CA PHE A 108 -30.39 28.99 13.63
C PHE A 108 -31.43 28.47 14.61
N THR A 109 -32.47 27.79 14.11
CA THR A 109 -33.52 27.31 14.99
C THR A 109 -33.01 26.10 15.77
N PHE A 110 -33.61 25.80 16.93
CA PHE A 110 -33.27 24.60 17.68
C PHE A 110 -33.46 23.32 16.83
N MET A 111 -34.44 23.33 15.92
CA MET A 111 -34.69 22.23 15.00
C MET A 111 -33.57 22.07 13.96
N ASP A 112 -33.04 23.17 13.41
CA ASP A 112 -31.92 23.10 12.46
C ASP A 112 -30.67 22.50 13.12
N MET A 113 -30.42 22.86 14.39
CA MET A 113 -29.34 22.25 15.18
C MET A 113 -29.56 20.77 15.41
N LEU A 114 -30.80 20.36 15.70
CA LEU A 114 -31.15 18.96 15.91
C LEU A 114 -30.92 18.12 14.64
N VAL A 115 -31.34 18.63 13.48
CA VAL A 115 -31.15 17.93 12.20
C VAL A 115 -29.66 17.83 11.84
N ALA A 116 -28.90 18.92 12.00
CA ALA A 116 -27.47 18.93 11.72
C ALA A 116 -26.69 17.94 12.61
N VAL A 117 -26.97 17.94 13.92
CA VAL A 117 -26.37 16.97 14.85
C VAL A 117 -26.80 15.54 14.50
N GLY A 118 -28.08 15.33 14.18
CA GLY A 118 -28.59 14.04 13.73
C GLY A 118 -27.88 13.50 12.48
N ALA A 119 -27.65 14.37 11.48
CA ALA A 119 -26.90 14.01 10.28
C ALA A 119 -25.43 13.68 10.59
N CYS A 120 -24.76 14.47 11.44
CA CYS A 120 -23.39 14.19 11.88
C CYS A 120 -23.29 12.86 12.64
N VAL A 121 -24.23 12.58 13.56
CA VAL A 121 -24.27 11.30 14.30
C VAL A 121 -24.49 10.13 13.35
N ALA A 122 -25.42 10.25 12.40
CA ALA A 122 -25.65 9.22 11.38
C ALA A 122 -24.41 8.98 10.50
N ALA A 123 -23.74 10.05 10.06
CA ALA A 123 -22.50 9.96 9.31
C ALA A 123 -21.41 9.23 10.11
N VAL A 124 -21.13 9.66 11.34
CA VAL A 124 -20.11 9.03 12.20
C VAL A 124 -20.43 7.56 12.47
N ALA A 125 -21.70 7.23 12.71
CA ALA A 125 -22.15 5.85 12.94
C ALA A 125 -21.85 4.92 11.74
N ILE A 126 -21.85 5.43 10.51
CA ILE A 126 -21.53 4.66 9.31
C ILE A 126 -20.02 4.68 9.02
N PHE A 127 -19.37 5.84 9.12
CA PHE A 127 -17.96 6.00 8.75
C PHE A 127 -17.01 5.30 9.72
N PHE A 128 -17.29 5.32 11.02
CA PHE A 128 -16.39 4.74 12.02
C PHE A 128 -16.18 3.21 11.86
N PRO A 129 -17.23 2.36 11.74
CA PRO A 129 -17.04 0.93 11.50
C PRO A 129 -16.43 0.63 10.13
N ALA A 130 -16.71 1.43 9.10
CA ALA A 130 -16.08 1.29 7.79
C ALA A 130 -14.57 1.56 7.85
N LEU A 131 -14.14 2.58 8.59
CA LEU A 131 -12.71 2.87 8.81
C LEU A 131 -12.01 1.76 9.60
N ALA A 132 -12.66 1.22 10.63
CA ALA A 132 -12.10 0.13 11.42
C ALA A 132 -11.87 -1.13 10.56
N SER A 133 -12.88 -1.54 9.77
CA SER A 133 -12.75 -2.69 8.86
C SER A 133 -11.70 -2.47 7.77
N SER A 134 -11.62 -1.26 7.20
CA SER A 134 -10.59 -0.90 6.21
C SER A 134 -9.18 -1.01 6.78
N ARG A 135 -8.96 -0.59 8.03
CA ARG A 135 -7.65 -0.73 8.68
C ARG A 135 -7.28 -2.19 8.90
N LEU A 136 -8.21 -3.04 9.35
CA LEU A 136 -7.96 -4.47 9.53
C LEU A 136 -7.58 -5.14 8.20
N LEU A 137 -8.29 -4.82 7.11
CA LEU A 137 -7.97 -5.32 5.78
C LEU A 137 -6.60 -4.84 5.30
N ALA A 138 -6.26 -3.57 5.52
CA ALA A 138 -4.96 -3.02 5.15
C ALA A 138 -3.82 -3.70 5.91
N THR A 139 -3.96 -3.92 7.22
CA THR A 139 -2.96 -4.62 8.03
C THR A 139 -2.81 -6.07 7.59
N ARG A 140 -3.92 -6.76 7.26
CA ARG A 140 -3.87 -8.12 6.68
C ARG A 140 -3.11 -8.14 5.36
N MET A 141 -3.47 -7.26 4.42
CA MET A 141 -2.80 -7.16 3.12
C MET A 141 -1.30 -6.86 3.28
N GLN A 142 -0.93 -6.08 4.30
CA GLN A 142 0.46 -5.81 4.61
C GLN A 142 1.19 -7.07 5.11
N CYS A 143 0.59 -7.85 6.01
CA CYS A 143 1.18 -9.12 6.46
C CYS A 143 1.33 -10.13 5.32
N GLU A 144 0.31 -10.26 4.47
CA GLU A 144 0.33 -11.12 3.29
C GLU A 144 1.47 -10.71 2.33
N ASN A 145 1.59 -9.42 2.02
CA ASN A 145 2.67 -8.89 1.18
C ASN A 145 4.06 -9.06 1.82
N ASN A 146 4.17 -8.91 3.14
CA ASN A 146 5.41 -9.18 3.86
C ASN A 146 5.81 -10.65 3.74
N LEU A 147 4.88 -11.59 3.93
CA LEU A 147 5.14 -13.02 3.75
C LEU A 147 5.52 -13.37 2.30
N HIS A 148 4.95 -12.71 1.30
CA HIS A 148 5.43 -12.85 -0.08
C HIS A 148 6.87 -12.36 -0.26
N GLN A 149 7.26 -11.25 0.36
CA GLN A 149 8.67 -10.81 0.33
C GLN A 149 9.59 -11.79 1.07
N VAL A 150 9.15 -12.35 2.19
CA VAL A 150 9.87 -13.42 2.91
C VAL A 150 10.00 -14.66 2.03
N SER A 151 8.95 -15.05 1.30
CA SER A 151 8.99 -16.16 0.33
C SER A 151 10.06 -15.96 -0.73
N LEU A 152 10.10 -14.78 -1.37
CA LEU A 152 11.11 -14.46 -2.37
C LEU A 152 12.53 -14.53 -1.78
N ALA A 153 12.72 -14.00 -0.56
CA ALA A 153 14.00 -14.08 0.13
C ALA A 153 14.41 -15.53 0.45
N LEU A 154 13.47 -16.36 0.93
CA LEU A 154 13.70 -17.77 1.21
C LEU A 154 14.06 -18.54 -0.06
N GLN A 155 13.32 -18.36 -1.15
CA GLN A 155 13.58 -19.01 -2.43
C GLN A 155 14.94 -18.58 -3.01
N GLN A 156 15.29 -17.29 -2.89
CA GLN A 156 16.62 -16.80 -3.28
C GLN A 156 17.73 -17.40 -2.40
N PHE A 157 17.51 -17.52 -1.10
CA PHE A 157 18.45 -18.18 -0.17
C PHE A 157 18.68 -19.64 -0.57
N ALA A 158 17.61 -20.39 -0.84
CA ALA A 158 17.68 -21.78 -1.25
C ALA A 158 18.37 -21.94 -2.61
N THR A 159 18.08 -21.06 -3.57
CA THR A 159 18.74 -21.06 -4.89
C THR A 159 20.25 -20.83 -4.78
N ASN A 160 20.68 -20.00 -3.83
CA ASN A 160 22.10 -19.72 -3.58
C ASN A 160 22.80 -20.81 -2.75
N SER A 161 22.03 -21.72 -2.15
CA SER A 161 22.55 -22.81 -1.34
C SER A 161 22.77 -24.07 -2.20
N PRO A 162 23.91 -24.79 -2.06
CA PRO A 162 24.19 -25.98 -2.87
C PRO A 162 23.12 -27.07 -2.80
N ASP A 163 22.44 -27.18 -1.65
CA ASP A 163 21.46 -28.23 -1.37
C ASP A 163 20.01 -27.81 -1.65
N HIS A 164 19.77 -26.61 -2.18
CA HIS A 164 18.43 -26.05 -2.39
C HIS A 164 17.54 -26.05 -1.14
N ARG A 165 18.13 -25.72 0.02
CA ARG A 165 17.43 -25.68 1.31
C ARG A 165 17.28 -24.24 1.82
N TYR A 166 16.18 -24.00 2.52
CA TYR A 166 15.96 -22.76 3.26
C TYR A 166 16.93 -22.65 4.45
N PRO A 167 17.02 -21.48 5.13
CA PRO A 167 17.88 -21.32 6.29
C PRO A 167 17.63 -22.42 7.34
N GLY A 168 18.65 -23.22 7.63
CA GLY A 168 18.58 -24.23 8.68
C GLY A 168 18.57 -23.62 10.06
N ILE A 169 18.17 -24.39 11.08
CA ILE A 169 18.26 -24.01 12.48
C ILE A 169 19.37 -24.84 13.13
N SER A 170 20.10 -24.26 14.08
CA SER A 170 21.11 -25.01 14.83
C SER A 170 20.43 -25.94 15.83
N VAL A 171 20.98 -27.13 16.10
CA VAL A 171 20.40 -28.01 17.12
C VAL A 171 20.65 -27.49 18.53
N GLU A 172 21.80 -26.86 18.76
CA GLU A 172 22.24 -26.35 20.06
C GLU A 172 22.73 -24.91 19.94
N GLY A 173 22.82 -24.24 21.09
CA GLY A 173 23.36 -22.89 21.22
C GLY A 173 22.36 -21.75 20.93
N PRO A 174 22.86 -20.50 20.84
CA PRO A 174 22.02 -19.31 20.74
C PRO A 174 21.12 -19.24 19.50
N LEU A 175 21.47 -19.96 18.44
CA LEU A 175 20.72 -20.04 17.18
C LEU A 175 19.77 -21.25 17.10
N SER A 176 19.59 -21.99 18.20
CA SER A 176 18.68 -23.14 18.27
C SER A 176 17.22 -22.70 18.43
N LEU A 177 16.76 -21.82 17.54
CA LEU A 177 15.43 -21.22 17.61
C LEU A 177 14.85 -21.09 16.20
N ALA A 178 13.54 -21.31 16.06
CA ALA A 178 12.85 -21.13 14.79
C ALA A 178 13.11 -19.74 14.20
N GLY A 179 13.11 -18.69 15.03
CA GLY A 179 13.30 -17.30 14.62
C GLY A 179 14.71 -16.96 14.12
N SER A 180 15.68 -17.87 14.28
CA SER A 180 17.06 -17.65 13.82
C SER A 180 17.20 -17.54 12.29
N TYR A 181 16.18 -17.91 11.52
CA TYR A 181 16.14 -17.68 10.07
C TYR A 181 16.15 -16.19 9.73
N ALA A 182 15.51 -15.34 10.55
CA ALA A 182 15.39 -13.90 10.32
C ALA A 182 16.77 -13.22 10.22
N PRO A 183 17.68 -13.36 11.20
CA PRO A 183 19.01 -12.81 11.06
C PRO A 183 19.85 -13.47 9.97
N LYS A 184 19.59 -14.73 9.60
CA LYS A 184 20.26 -15.38 8.46
C LYS A 184 19.87 -14.76 7.12
N LEU A 185 18.61 -14.42 6.93
CA LEU A 185 18.15 -13.72 5.73
C LEU A 185 18.67 -12.28 5.67
N MET A 186 18.77 -11.61 6.82
CA MET A 186 19.34 -10.27 6.90
C MET A 186 20.85 -10.26 6.66
N ASP A 187 21.59 -11.20 7.25
CA ASP A 187 23.05 -11.35 7.05
C ASP A 187 23.40 -11.68 5.59
N ALA A 188 22.58 -12.50 4.93
CA ALA A 188 22.67 -12.78 3.50
C ALA A 188 22.30 -11.57 2.60
N GLY A 189 21.83 -10.46 3.17
CA GLY A 189 21.41 -9.26 2.44
C GLY A 189 20.13 -9.43 1.62
N LEU A 190 19.34 -10.47 1.90
CA LEU A 190 18.10 -10.78 1.17
C LEU A 190 16.91 -9.98 1.69
N ILE A 191 16.96 -9.56 2.96
CA ILE A 191 15.98 -8.68 3.58
C ILE A 191 16.71 -7.48 4.19
N GLN A 192 16.33 -6.27 3.76
CA GLN A 192 16.95 -5.03 4.22
C GLN A 192 16.25 -4.42 5.43
N HIS A 193 14.93 -4.65 5.57
CA HIS A 193 14.10 -4.04 6.60
C HIS A 193 13.51 -5.11 7.51
N ALA A 194 13.79 -5.02 8.82
CA ALA A 194 13.29 -5.97 9.82
C ALA A 194 11.75 -6.04 9.86
N ASP A 195 11.09 -4.93 9.53
CA ASP A 195 9.64 -4.80 9.39
C ASP A 195 8.99 -5.79 8.42
N THR A 196 9.75 -6.32 7.46
CA THR A 196 9.26 -7.35 6.51
C THR A 196 9.19 -8.73 7.18
N LEU A 197 9.91 -8.94 8.27
CA LEU A 197 9.96 -10.22 9.01
C LEU A 197 8.99 -10.26 10.19
N GLN A 198 8.28 -9.17 10.49
CA GLN A 198 7.39 -9.03 11.63
C GLN A 198 5.96 -8.74 11.18
N CYS A 199 4.99 -9.25 11.94
CA CYS A 199 3.57 -9.02 11.69
C CYS A 199 3.23 -7.52 11.90
N ALA A 200 2.53 -6.93 10.93
CA ALA A 200 2.18 -5.51 10.95
C ALA A 200 1.25 -5.12 12.12
N VAL A 201 0.48 -6.08 12.67
CA VAL A 201 -0.38 -5.84 13.83
C VAL A 201 0.44 -5.54 15.08
N ASN A 202 1.60 -6.17 15.23
CA ASN A 202 2.45 -6.05 16.42
C ASN A 202 3.46 -4.89 16.34
N LYS A 203 3.46 -4.11 15.24
CA LYS A 203 4.41 -3.00 15.03
C LYS A 203 4.33 -1.88 16.08
N ASN A 204 3.22 -1.76 16.79
CA ASN A 204 3.01 -0.71 17.79
C ASN A 204 3.31 -1.16 19.23
N ASP A 205 3.77 -2.39 19.44
CA ASP A 205 4.25 -2.76 20.76
C ASP A 205 5.54 -2.01 21.05
N LEU A 206 5.50 -1.13 22.06
CA LEU A 206 6.65 -0.34 22.55
C LEU A 206 7.86 -1.21 22.98
N ASN A 207 7.72 -2.54 22.94
CA ASN A 207 8.70 -3.55 23.29
C ASN A 207 9.25 -4.33 22.08
N THR A 208 8.89 -4.02 20.82
CA THR A 208 9.53 -4.68 19.66
C THR A 208 10.99 -4.27 19.58
N GLN A 209 11.85 -5.14 20.10
CA GLN A 209 13.30 -5.00 20.01
C GLN A 209 13.77 -5.28 18.58
N PRO A 210 14.87 -4.64 18.15
CA PRO A 210 15.44 -4.91 16.84
C PRO A 210 15.87 -6.38 16.74
N ILE A 211 15.72 -6.97 15.55
CA ILE A 211 16.19 -8.33 15.27
C ILE A 211 17.73 -8.35 15.46
N PRO A 212 18.27 -9.21 16.35
CA PRO A 212 19.69 -9.27 16.65
C PRO A 212 20.45 -9.88 15.47
N THR A 213 21.72 -9.51 15.30
CA THR A 213 22.57 -10.17 14.30
C THR A 213 23.03 -11.55 14.77
N ILE A 214 23.46 -12.39 13.82
CA ILE A 214 24.05 -13.70 14.14
C ILE A 214 25.23 -13.54 15.12
N ALA A 215 26.12 -12.58 14.84
CA ALA A 215 27.28 -12.31 15.69
C ALA A 215 26.89 -11.85 17.10
N GLN A 216 25.80 -11.11 17.27
CA GLN A 216 25.30 -10.72 18.59
C GLN A 216 24.81 -11.95 19.37
N LEU A 217 24.05 -12.84 18.74
CA LEU A 217 23.58 -14.06 19.38
C LEU A 217 24.72 -15.00 19.77
N GLU A 218 25.73 -15.17 18.92
CA GLU A 218 26.83 -16.12 19.17
C GLU A 218 27.85 -15.62 20.20
N ASN A 219 28.10 -14.30 20.26
CA ASN A 219 29.15 -13.73 21.11
C ASN A 219 28.63 -13.11 22.42
N ALA A 220 27.31 -12.99 22.60
CA ALA A 220 26.72 -12.44 23.82
C ALA A 220 26.91 -13.37 25.03
N PRO A 221 27.03 -12.82 26.25
CA PRO A 221 26.99 -13.61 27.47
C PRO A 221 25.61 -14.28 27.65
N PRO A 222 25.51 -15.42 28.36
CA PRO A 222 24.26 -16.19 28.46
C PRO A 222 23.02 -15.38 28.90
N GLU A 223 23.20 -14.44 29.84
CA GLU A 223 22.12 -13.57 30.34
C GLU A 223 21.59 -12.57 29.29
N GLU A 224 22.43 -12.19 28.33
CA GLU A 224 22.08 -11.27 27.24
C GLU A 224 21.51 -12.05 26.05
N VAL A 225 22.00 -13.27 25.81
CA VAL A 225 21.45 -14.17 24.78
C VAL A 225 19.95 -14.37 24.96
N GLU A 226 19.48 -14.64 26.18
CA GLU A 226 18.04 -14.82 26.44
C GLU A 226 17.22 -13.59 26.04
N LYS A 227 17.72 -12.37 26.33
CA LYS A 227 17.06 -11.11 25.95
C LYS A 227 17.06 -10.91 24.43
N LEU A 228 18.16 -11.22 23.76
CA LEU A 228 18.26 -11.14 22.31
C LEU A 228 17.31 -12.14 21.65
N GLN A 229 17.22 -13.36 22.17
CA GLN A 229 16.30 -14.39 21.70
C GLN A 229 14.83 -13.99 21.88
N GLN A 230 14.48 -13.31 22.97
CA GLN A 230 13.12 -12.81 23.21
C GLN A 230 12.63 -11.88 22.10
N SER A 231 13.51 -11.09 21.48
CA SER A 231 13.14 -10.21 20.36
C SER A 231 12.60 -10.98 19.14
N LEU A 232 13.03 -12.24 18.97
CA LEU A 232 12.61 -13.11 17.88
C LEU A 232 11.17 -13.63 18.07
N SER A 233 10.55 -13.48 19.25
CA SER A 233 9.14 -13.82 19.45
C SER A 233 8.19 -13.10 18.49
N SER A 234 8.61 -11.92 18.00
CA SER A 234 7.85 -11.04 17.12
C SER A 234 7.97 -11.37 15.63
N VAL A 235 8.97 -12.18 15.24
CA VAL A 235 9.14 -12.54 13.83
C VAL A 235 8.11 -13.59 13.40
N TYR A 236 7.80 -13.63 12.10
CA TYR A 236 6.95 -14.67 11.55
C TYR A 236 7.43 -16.05 11.95
N ASN A 237 6.48 -16.95 12.20
CA ASN A 237 6.78 -18.33 12.51
C ASN A 237 7.54 -18.97 11.34
N TYR A 238 8.35 -19.97 11.61
CA TYR A 238 9.20 -20.59 10.59
C TYR A 238 9.23 -22.10 10.73
N ASN A 239 9.33 -22.79 9.59
CA ASN A 239 9.44 -24.24 9.53
C ASN A 239 10.77 -24.71 10.12
N MET A 240 10.69 -25.51 11.18
CA MET A 240 11.87 -25.94 11.93
C MET A 240 12.71 -27.02 11.22
N GLY A 241 12.23 -27.53 10.09
CA GLY A 241 12.84 -28.65 9.40
C GLY A 241 12.46 -29.99 10.02
N GLY A 242 13.16 -31.04 9.60
CA GLY A 242 12.86 -32.42 9.97
C GLY A 242 14.09 -33.18 10.45
N MET A 243 13.89 -34.08 11.39
CA MET A 243 14.93 -34.98 11.90
C MET A 243 15.09 -36.17 10.96
N VAL A 244 16.27 -36.32 10.36
CA VAL A 244 16.60 -37.45 9.48
C VAL A 244 17.89 -38.11 9.97
N ASN A 245 17.81 -39.38 10.33
CA ASN A 245 18.95 -40.16 10.87
C ASN A 245 19.66 -39.47 12.07
N GLY A 246 18.90 -38.76 12.91
CA GLY A 246 19.42 -38.04 14.07
C GLY A 246 19.99 -36.65 13.78
N ASN A 247 20.00 -36.21 12.52
CA ASN A 247 20.42 -34.86 12.15
C ASN A 247 19.19 -34.00 11.83
N LEU A 248 19.22 -32.74 12.28
CA LEU A 248 18.23 -31.75 11.89
C LEU A 248 18.55 -31.26 10.47
N LEU A 249 17.65 -31.54 9.53
CA LEU A 249 17.75 -31.03 8.17
C LEU A 249 16.85 -29.80 8.01
N ALA A 250 17.44 -28.75 7.42
CA ALA A 250 16.70 -27.58 7.02
C ALA A 250 15.60 -27.94 6.00
N PRO A 251 14.47 -27.22 5.97
CA PRO A 251 13.43 -27.50 4.99
C PRO A 251 13.97 -27.31 3.56
N ALA A 252 13.68 -28.26 2.67
CA ALA A 252 14.09 -28.19 1.27
C ALA A 252 13.07 -27.42 0.44
N MET A 253 13.55 -26.59 -0.49
CA MET A 253 12.71 -25.93 -1.48
C MET A 253 12.29 -26.97 -2.54
N ARG A 254 11.01 -27.38 -2.51
CA ARG A 254 10.47 -28.43 -3.40
C ARG A 254 9.36 -27.91 -4.32
N GLY A 255 8.84 -26.71 -4.07
CA GLY A 255 7.71 -26.11 -4.77
C GLY A 255 6.38 -26.79 -4.45
N LEU A 256 6.20 -27.29 -3.22
CA LEU A 256 4.99 -27.99 -2.81
C LEU A 256 3.91 -27.02 -2.28
N SER A 257 2.71 -27.09 -2.85
CA SER A 257 1.58 -26.24 -2.44
C SER A 257 0.94 -26.63 -1.10
N ASN A 258 1.40 -27.70 -0.45
CA ASN A 258 0.85 -28.19 0.82
C ASN A 258 1.92 -28.27 1.92
N LEU A 259 3.12 -27.73 1.67
CA LEU A 259 4.20 -27.71 2.64
C LEU A 259 4.32 -26.29 3.23
N PRO A 260 3.93 -26.05 4.48
CA PRO A 260 4.05 -24.74 5.09
C PRO A 260 5.52 -24.43 5.41
N VAL A 261 5.94 -23.20 5.14
CA VAL A 261 7.31 -22.71 5.36
C VAL A 261 7.35 -21.62 6.42
N SER A 262 6.34 -20.75 6.46
CA SER A 262 6.22 -19.67 7.43
C SER A 262 4.75 -19.34 7.68
N SER A 263 4.47 -18.57 8.73
CA SER A 263 3.11 -18.05 8.98
C SER A 263 3.17 -16.76 9.78
N ASP A 264 2.01 -16.09 9.89
CA ASP A 264 1.78 -15.13 10.97
C ASP A 264 2.14 -15.73 12.35
N VAL A 265 2.34 -14.85 13.33
CA VAL A 265 2.69 -15.26 14.69
C VAL A 265 1.52 -16.03 15.30
N VAL A 266 1.76 -17.31 15.52
CA VAL A 266 0.80 -18.26 16.07
C VAL A 266 1.48 -19.07 17.17
N LEU A 267 0.84 -19.17 18.33
CA LEU A 267 1.35 -19.90 19.49
C LEU A 267 0.54 -21.17 19.73
N TRP A 268 1.17 -22.16 20.36
CA TRP A 268 0.49 -23.34 20.88
C TRP A 268 0.38 -23.19 22.40
N GLU A 269 -0.84 -22.97 22.88
CA GLU A 269 -1.14 -22.73 24.29
C GLU A 269 -2.34 -23.60 24.72
N ASP A 270 -2.21 -24.30 25.85
CA ASP A 270 -3.28 -25.13 26.44
C ASP A 270 -3.97 -26.09 25.46
N GLY A 271 -3.22 -26.67 24.53
CA GLY A 271 -3.73 -27.62 23.54
C GLY A 271 -4.48 -26.97 22.36
N LYS A 272 -4.33 -25.65 22.18
CA LYS A 272 -4.94 -24.87 21.10
C LYS A 272 -3.91 -24.02 20.39
N ILE A 273 -4.20 -23.77 19.12
CA ILE A 273 -3.44 -22.85 18.28
C ILE A 273 -4.05 -21.45 18.48
N VAL A 274 -3.26 -20.47 18.89
CA VAL A 274 -3.68 -19.11 19.23
C VAL A 274 -2.95 -18.11 18.32
N PRO A 275 -3.64 -17.51 17.33
CA PRO A 275 -3.08 -16.41 16.56
C PRO A 275 -2.85 -15.19 17.47
N GLN A 276 -1.67 -14.58 17.38
CA GLN A 276 -1.32 -13.39 18.16
C GLN A 276 -1.57 -12.08 17.41
N GLY A 277 -1.68 -12.14 16.08
CA GLY A 277 -1.83 -10.96 15.22
C GLY A 277 -3.30 -10.55 14.99
N HIS A 278 -4.10 -11.41 14.37
CA HIS A 278 -5.41 -11.01 13.87
C HIS A 278 -6.56 -11.37 14.83
N ALA A 279 -7.41 -10.38 15.12
CA ALA A 279 -8.53 -10.51 16.07
C ALA A 279 -9.69 -11.40 15.59
N ASP A 280 -9.66 -11.84 14.33
CA ASP A 280 -10.67 -12.71 13.71
C ASP A 280 -10.32 -14.21 13.82
N GLY A 281 -9.29 -14.57 14.59
CA GLY A 281 -8.90 -15.96 14.80
C GLY A 281 -8.21 -16.60 13.60
N ARG A 282 -7.75 -15.80 12.63
CA ARG A 282 -7.13 -16.26 11.39
C ARG A 282 -5.64 -15.92 11.34
N ALA A 283 -4.92 -16.62 10.47
CA ALA A 283 -3.50 -16.40 10.24
C ALA A 283 -3.17 -16.64 8.76
N ASN A 284 -2.23 -15.85 8.22
CA ASN A 284 -1.62 -16.12 6.93
C ASN A 284 -0.61 -17.26 7.08
N ILE A 285 -0.63 -18.23 6.17
CA ILE A 285 0.33 -19.32 6.07
C ILE A 285 0.99 -19.26 4.70
N LEU A 286 2.32 -19.20 4.70
CA LEU A 286 3.14 -19.24 3.50
C LEU A 286 3.53 -20.68 3.18
N PHE A 287 3.32 -21.09 1.94
CA PHE A 287 3.68 -22.41 1.44
C PHE A 287 4.95 -22.37 0.58
N ASP A 288 5.52 -23.55 0.33
CA ASP A 288 6.80 -23.74 -0.34
C ASP A 288 6.82 -23.32 -1.82
N ASP A 289 5.69 -23.39 -2.53
CA ASP A 289 5.52 -22.81 -3.87
C ASP A 289 5.39 -21.28 -3.88
N GLY A 290 5.30 -20.64 -2.70
CA GLY A 290 5.28 -19.20 -2.50
C GLY A 290 3.90 -18.55 -2.41
N HIS A 291 2.80 -19.32 -2.49
CA HIS A 291 1.47 -18.77 -2.23
C HIS A 291 1.23 -18.61 -0.72
N VAL A 292 0.34 -17.69 -0.37
CA VAL A 292 -0.06 -17.41 1.01
C VAL A 292 -1.56 -17.64 1.13
N GLU A 293 -1.99 -18.40 2.13
CA GLU A 293 -3.41 -18.61 2.44
C GLU A 293 -3.79 -18.01 3.78
N TYR A 294 -4.96 -17.36 3.85
CA TYR A 294 -5.51 -16.80 5.09
C TYR A 294 -6.54 -17.75 5.72
N LEU A 295 -6.09 -18.56 6.67
CA LEU A 295 -6.85 -19.67 7.25
C LEU A 295 -7.39 -19.33 8.64
N ALA A 296 -8.60 -19.81 8.94
CA ALA A 296 -9.18 -19.75 10.29
C ALA A 296 -8.58 -20.85 11.17
N VAL A 297 -7.89 -20.44 12.23
CA VAL A 297 -7.16 -21.34 13.11
C VAL A 297 -8.09 -22.28 13.88
N GLU A 298 -9.28 -21.77 14.23
CA GLU A 298 -10.35 -22.51 14.91
C GLU A 298 -10.93 -23.63 14.05
N ASP A 299 -10.92 -23.43 12.73
CA ASP A 299 -11.47 -24.35 11.73
C ASP A 299 -10.41 -25.30 11.14
N ILE A 300 -9.14 -25.19 11.56
CA ILE A 300 -8.06 -26.08 11.11
C ILE A 300 -8.45 -27.52 11.51
N PRO A 301 -8.82 -28.37 10.54
CA PRO A 301 -9.14 -29.76 10.83
C PRO A 301 -7.92 -30.43 11.46
N THR A 302 -8.11 -31.53 12.20
CA THR A 302 -6.99 -32.26 12.82
C THR A 302 -5.90 -32.63 11.82
N SER A 303 -6.25 -32.83 10.54
CA SER A 303 -5.31 -33.08 9.44
C SER A 303 -4.42 -31.87 9.09
N LEU A 304 -4.84 -30.63 9.36
CA LEU A 304 -4.07 -29.41 9.12
C LEU A 304 -3.34 -28.91 10.38
N ARG A 305 -3.62 -29.47 11.57
CA ARG A 305 -2.82 -29.20 12.78
C ARG A 305 -1.37 -29.65 12.64
N GLN A 306 -1.09 -30.54 11.70
CA GLN A 306 0.25 -30.97 11.30
C GLN A 306 1.16 -29.80 10.89
N TYR A 307 0.59 -28.62 10.56
CA TYR A 307 1.42 -27.45 10.25
C TYR A 307 2.15 -26.86 11.46
N PHE A 308 1.62 -27.06 12.67
CA PHE A 308 2.16 -26.45 13.91
C PHE A 308 2.63 -27.49 14.92
N LEU A 309 2.38 -28.77 14.66
CA LEU A 309 2.77 -29.90 15.50
C LEU A 309 3.37 -30.98 14.61
N ASN A 310 4.46 -31.60 15.06
CA ASN A 310 4.99 -32.78 14.40
C ASN A 310 4.03 -33.98 14.49
N ASP A 311 4.35 -35.08 13.82
CA ASP A 311 3.59 -36.33 13.86
C ASP A 311 3.45 -36.94 15.28
N LYS A 312 4.22 -36.45 16.27
CA LYS A 312 4.10 -36.83 17.69
C LYS A 312 3.19 -35.89 18.50
N GLY A 313 2.70 -34.81 17.89
CA GLY A 313 1.87 -33.80 18.55
C GLY A 313 2.67 -32.78 19.37
N GLU A 314 3.95 -32.58 19.05
CA GLU A 314 4.85 -31.66 19.75
C GLU A 314 5.22 -30.45 18.88
N VAL A 315 5.47 -29.30 19.50
CA VAL A 315 6.01 -28.10 18.84
C VAL A 315 7.53 -28.23 18.79
N ALA A 316 8.01 -29.14 17.94
CA ALA A 316 9.43 -29.44 17.72
C ALA A 316 9.64 -29.77 16.23
N ALA A 317 10.89 -29.96 15.82
CA ALA A 317 11.19 -30.36 14.44
C ALA A 317 10.41 -31.62 14.04
N GLY A 318 10.10 -31.71 12.75
CA GLY A 318 9.41 -32.85 12.17
C GLY A 318 10.14 -34.15 12.40
N VAL A 319 9.41 -35.26 12.38
CA VAL A 319 10.01 -36.61 12.48
C VAL A 319 10.67 -37.06 11.17
N ASN A 320 10.42 -36.36 10.06
CA ASN A 320 10.98 -36.58 8.73
C ASN A 320 10.86 -35.28 7.88
N GLU A 321 11.30 -35.28 6.62
CA GLU A 321 11.29 -34.08 5.74
C GLU A 321 9.89 -33.65 5.26
N ASP A 322 8.88 -34.52 5.37
CA ASP A 322 7.49 -34.24 4.99
C ASP A 322 6.64 -33.76 6.17
N ASP A 323 7.14 -33.91 7.40
CA ASP A 323 6.53 -33.46 8.65
C ASP A 323 6.93 -32.01 8.95
N ALA A 324 6.35 -31.06 8.22
CA ALA A 324 6.68 -29.64 8.35
C ALA A 324 6.03 -29.00 9.58
N VAL A 325 6.86 -28.51 10.51
CA VAL A 325 6.39 -27.82 11.72
C VAL A 325 6.81 -26.37 11.71
N VAL A 326 5.84 -25.49 11.49
CA VAL A 326 5.98 -24.03 11.59
C VAL A 326 5.72 -23.61 13.02
N ALA A 327 6.71 -22.98 13.66
CA ALA A 327 6.62 -22.57 15.06
C ALA A 327 7.09 -21.13 15.28
N ASN A 328 6.69 -20.57 16.42
CA ASN A 328 7.08 -19.22 16.83
C ASN A 328 8.60 -19.07 16.92
N GLY A 329 9.08 -17.84 16.72
CA GLY A 329 10.50 -17.53 16.74
C GLY A 329 11.27 -17.98 17.99
N MET A 330 10.60 -18.20 19.13
CA MET A 330 11.17 -18.73 20.36
C MET A 330 11.14 -20.26 20.51
N ALA A 331 10.56 -21.00 19.55
CA ALA A 331 10.48 -22.45 19.63
C ALA A 331 11.84 -23.09 19.31
N HIS A 332 12.21 -24.11 20.08
CA HIS A 332 13.40 -24.92 19.86
C HIS A 332 13.07 -26.13 18.96
N PRO A 333 13.95 -26.51 18.02
CA PRO A 333 13.70 -27.66 17.14
C PRO A 333 13.76 -29.00 17.89
N ILE A 334 14.41 -29.05 19.05
CA ILE A 334 14.46 -30.24 19.90
C ILE A 334 14.13 -29.81 21.33
N HIS A 335 13.21 -30.51 21.97
CA HIS A 335 13.01 -30.38 23.41
C HIS A 335 14.24 -30.98 24.12
N LEU A 336 15.14 -30.11 24.59
CA LEU A 336 16.17 -30.50 25.54
C LEU A 336 15.42 -31.02 26.76
N SER A 337 15.45 -32.34 26.96
CA SER A 337 14.97 -32.93 28.20
C SER A 337 15.83 -32.33 29.30
N HIS A 338 15.25 -31.42 30.09
CA HIS A 338 15.91 -30.92 31.30
C HIS A 338 16.34 -32.14 32.11
N GLN A 339 17.65 -32.40 32.15
CA GLN A 339 18.29 -33.21 33.19
C GLN A 339 18.48 -32.36 34.43
#